data_AF-A0A6N6WID1-F1
#
_entry.id   AF-A0A6N6WID1-F1
#
_cell.length_a   1.000
_cell.length_b   1.000
_cell.length_c   1.000
_cell.angle_alpha   90.00
_cell.angle_beta   90.00
_cell.angle_gamma   90.00
#
_symmetry.space_group_name_H-M   'P 1'
#
loop_
_entity.id
_entity.type
_entity.pdbx_description
1 polymer ?
#
loop_
_entity_poly.entity_id
_entity_poly.type
_entity_poly.pdbx_seq_one_letter_code
_entity_poly.pdbx_strand_id
1 'polypeptide(L)' 'MPIYEYACDACGTFDSIRPVARRDERTPCPECGLLSPRIASGATVLLSQRGETIPAEEGAYGFRHQGGCGCCR' A
#
# COMPACT_ATOMS: atom_id res chain seq x y z
N MET A 1 3.45 13.19 7.20
CA MET A 1 4.79 12.60 6.90
C MET A 1 4.77 11.17 7.39
N PRO A 2 5.14 10.16 6.59
CA PRO A 2 4.96 8.76 6.95
C PRO A 2 5.88 8.34 8.11
N ILE A 3 5.36 7.39 8.90
CA ILE A 3 6.08 6.75 10.00
C ILE A 3 6.59 5.41 9.51
N TYR A 4 7.85 5.11 9.80
CA TYR A 4 8.48 3.84 9.49
C TYR A 4 9.09 3.24 10.74
N GLU A 5 9.06 1.92 10.83
CA GLU A 5 9.66 1.15 11.90
C GLU A 5 11.11 0.75 11.51
N TYR A 6 12.01 0.78 12.48
CA TYR A 6 13.44 0.45 12.34
C TYR A 6 13.85 -0.56 13.41
N ALA A 7 14.83 -1.41 13.11
CA ALA A 7 15.34 -2.41 14.04
C ALA A 7 16.78 -2.09 14.46
N CYS A 8 16.98 -1.80 15.75
CA CYS A 8 18.29 -1.66 16.35
C CYS A 8 18.72 -3.00 16.97
N ASP A 9 19.92 -3.49 16.62
CA ASP A 9 20.48 -4.74 17.16
C ASP A 9 20.71 -4.70 18.68
N ALA A 10 20.88 -3.51 19.27
CA ALA A 10 21.16 -3.34 20.70
C ALA A 10 19.92 -3.00 21.54
N CYS A 11 19.01 -2.18 21.00
CA CYS A 11 17.91 -1.59 21.78
C CYS A 11 16.52 -2.14 21.39
N GLY A 12 16.39 -2.82 20.25
CA GLY A 12 15.10 -3.31 19.73
C GLY A 12 14.51 -2.40 18.64
N THR A 13 13.20 -2.47 18.45
CA THR A 13 12.51 -1.73 17.37
C THR A 13 12.10 -0.33 17.82
N PHE A 14 12.06 0.62 16.87
CA PHE A 14 11.62 1.99 17.12
C PHE A 14 11.00 2.63 15.87
N ASP A 15 10.14 3.63 16.09
CA ASP A 15 9.47 4.36 15.03
C ASP A 15 10.17 5.69 14.71
N SER A 16 10.23 6.04 13.42
CA SER A 16 10.75 7.34 12.99
C SER A 16 9.92 7.93 11.85
N ILE A 17 9.63 9.23 11.95
CA ILE A 17 8.91 9.97 10.93
C ILE A 17 9.88 10.44 9.86
N ARG A 18 9.74 9.97 8.62
CA ARG A 18 10.66 10.30 7.52
C ARG A 18 9.96 10.59 6.20
N PRO A 19 10.54 11.44 5.34
CA PRO A 19 10.06 11.60 3.98
C PRO A 19 10.28 10.29 3.18
N VAL A 20 9.38 10.02 2.23
CA VAL A 20 9.44 8.80 1.40
C VAL A 20 10.77 8.65 0.68
N ALA A 21 11.38 9.75 0.23
CA ALA A 21 12.69 9.76 -0.44
C ALA A 21 13.85 9.21 0.41
N ARG A 22 13.72 9.24 1.75
CA ARG A 22 14.75 8.80 2.69
C ARG A 22 14.34 7.56 3.50
N ARG A 23 13.29 6.86 3.05
CA ARG A 23 12.74 5.69 3.76
C ARG A 23 13.73 4.52 3.81
N ASP A 24 14.58 4.39 2.78
CA ASP A 24 15.49 3.25 2.61
C ASP A 24 16.87 3.54 3.26
N GLU A 25 17.07 4.76 3.77
CA GLU A 25 18.27 5.14 4.52
C GLU A 25 18.24 4.59 5.95
N ARG A 26 19.41 4.24 6.50
CA ARG A 26 19.53 3.87 7.90
C ARG A 26 19.32 5.07 8.81
N THR A 27 18.70 4.84 9.97
CA THR A 27 18.38 5.88 10.95
C THR A 27 19.09 5.59 12.27
N PRO A 28 19.74 6.58 12.92
CA PRO A 28 20.33 6.38 14.24
C PRO A 28 19.25 6.08 15.28
N CYS A 29 19.46 5.06 16.11
CA CYS A 29 18.60 4.74 17.23
C CYS A 29 18.58 5.91 18.25
N PRO A 30 17.41 6.32 18.77
CA PRO A 30 17.34 7.40 19.76
C PRO A 30 18.01 7.05 21.10
N GLU A 31 18.12 5.75 21.43
CA GLU A 31 18.69 5.29 22.70
C GLU A 31 20.22 5.17 22.66
N CYS A 32 20.78 4.61 21.59
CA CYS A 32 22.22 4.30 21.50
C CYS A 32 22.95 4.97 20.33
N GLY A 33 22.25 5.64 19.42
CA GLY A 33 22.83 6.27 18.23
C GLY A 33 23.22 5.31 17.10
N LEU A 34 23.06 3.99 17.26
CA LEU A 34 23.45 3.01 16.25
C LEU A 34 22.59 3.13 14.98
N LEU A 35 23.24 3.11 13.81
CA LEU A 35 22.57 3.14 12.51
C LEU A 35 21.77 1.85 12.27
N SER A 36 20.46 1.98 12.36
CA SER A 36 19.51 0.88 12.31
C SER A 36 18.80 0.84 10.95
N PRO A 37 18.67 -0.34 10.30
CA PRO A 37 17.92 -0.49 9.05
C PRO A 37 16.41 -0.40 9.28
N ARG A 38 15.68 -0.01 8.23
CA ARG A 38 14.21 0.00 8.23
C ARG A 38 13.67 -1.43 8.20
N ILE A 39 12.63 -1.68 8.98
CA ILE A 39 11.83 -2.90 8.90
C ILE A 39 10.87 -2.77 7.72
N ALA A 40 11.02 -3.67 6.74
CA ALA A 40 10.05 -3.83 5.68
C ALA A 40 8.86 -4.63 6.21
N SER A 41 7.94 -3.97 6.91
CA SER A 41 6.66 -4.57 7.34
C SER A 41 5.76 -4.75 6.11
N GLY A 42 6.13 -5.71 5.26
CA GLY A 42 5.35 -6.17 4.13
C GLY A 42 4.65 -7.44 4.52
N ALA A 43 3.55 -7.35 5.26
CA ALA A 43 2.57 -8.42 5.23
C ALA A 43 2.03 -8.45 3.79
N THR A 44 2.63 -9.28 2.94
CA THR A 44 2.10 -9.54 1.61
C THR A 44 0.76 -10.21 1.84
N VAL A 45 -0.33 -9.43 1.80
CA VAL A 45 -1.67 -10.02 1.70
C VAL A 45 -1.69 -10.67 0.32
N LEU A 46 -1.36 -11.96 0.27
CA LEU A 46 -1.58 -12.79 -0.89
C LEU A 46 -3.11 -12.91 -1.04
N LEU A 47 -3.72 -11.96 -1.77
CA LEU A 47 -5.06 -12.17 -2.31
C LEU A 47 -4.93 -13.34 -3.27
N SER A 48 -5.18 -14.54 -2.75
CA SER A 48 -5.37 -15.75 -3.55
C SER A 48 -6.57 -15.48 -4.45
N GLN A 49 -6.29 -15.06 -5.69
CA GLN A 49 -7.28 -15.05 -6.76
C GLN A 49 -7.64 -16.51 -7.01
N ARG A 50 -8.71 -16.99 -6.37
CA ARG A 50 -9.41 -18.18 -6.87
C ARG A 50 -9.88 -17.79 -8.26
N GLY A 51 -9.27 -18.40 -9.27
CA GLY A 51 -9.58 -18.16 -10.66
C GLY A 51 -11.04 -18.46 -10.92
N GLU A 52 -11.86 -17.42 -11.00
CA GLU A 52 -13.06 -17.41 -11.80
C GLU A 52 -12.65 -16.67 -13.08
N THR A 53 -12.51 -17.40 -14.17
CA THR A 53 -12.40 -16.83 -15.52
C THR A 53 -13.60 -15.94 -15.77
N ILE A 54 -13.43 -14.63 -15.62
CA ILE A 54 -14.40 -13.65 -16.08
C ILE A 54 -14.30 -13.67 -17.61
N PRO A 55 -15.35 -14.06 -18.36
CA PRO A 55 -15.34 -13.88 -19.80
C PRO A 55 -15.23 -12.38 -20.07
N ALA A 56 -14.25 -12.00 -20.88
CA ALA A 56 -14.14 -10.65 -21.39
C ALA A 56 -15.37 -10.38 -22.28
N GLU A 57 -16.44 -9.83 -21.70
CA GLU A 57 -17.50 -9.21 -22.48
C GLU A 57 -17.05 -7.80 -22.86
N GLU A 58 -16.76 -7.66 -24.15
CA GLU A 58 -16.44 -6.43 -24.81
C GLU A 58 -17.56 -5.40 -24.59
N GLY A 59 -17.23 -4.28 -23.94
CA GLY A 59 -17.76 -2.98 -24.34
C GLY A 59 -19.27 -2.75 -24.29
N ALA A 60 -19.99 -3.27 -23.28
CA ALA A 60 -21.37 -2.85 -23.04
C ALA A 60 -21.46 -1.78 -21.93
N TYR A 61 -20.91 -0.58 -22.17
CA TYR A 61 -21.30 0.63 -21.40
C TYR A 61 -22.70 1.11 -21.85
N GLY A 62 -23.67 0.20 -21.85
CA GLY A 62 -25.05 0.47 -22.22
C GLY A 62 -25.84 0.96 -21.01
N PHE A 63 -25.57 2.17 -20.53
CA PHE A 63 -26.52 2.86 -19.63
C PHE A 63 -27.78 3.23 -20.42
N ARG A 64 -28.68 2.27 -20.62
CA ARG A 64 -30.05 2.54 -21.03
C ARG A 64 -30.78 3.01 -19.77
N HIS A 65 -31.27 4.25 -19.78
CA HIS A 65 -32.07 4.76 -18.66
C HIS A 65 -33.27 3.84 -18.42
N GLN A 66 -33.28 3.13 -17.28
CA GLN A 66 -34.47 2.44 -16.82
C GLN A 66 -35.44 3.50 -16.27
N GLY A 67 -36.59 3.65 -16.93
CA GLY A 67 -37.57 4.70 -16.66
C GLY A 67 -37.64 5.65 -17.85
N GLY A 68 -38.69 5.48 -18.65
CA GLY A 68 -38.88 6.09 -19.97
C GLY A 68 -38.82 7.62 -19.96
N CYS A 69 -37.61 8.15 -20.01
CA CYS A 69 -37.33 9.57 -20.18
C CYS A 69 -37.22 9.87 -21.68
N GLY A 70 -38.08 10.74 -22.20
CA GLY A 70 -38.26 11.03 -23.64
C GLY A 70 -37.14 11.82 -24.32
N CYS A 71 -35.89 11.71 -23.85
CA CYS A 71 -34.76 12.50 -24.32
C CYS A 71 -33.96 11.87 -25.48
N CYS A 72 -34.34 10.68 -25.96
CA CYS A 72 -33.67 10.00 -27.07
C CYS A 72 -34.50 10.04 -28.37
N ARG A 73 -34.65 11.23 -28.96
CA ARG A 73 -34.92 11.37 -30.39
C ARG A 73 -33.65 11.83 -31.11
#